data_AF-A0A3N5GIM4-F1
#
_entry.id   AF-A0A3N5GIM4-F1
#
_cell.length_a   1.000
_cell.length_b   1.000
_cell.length_c   1.000
_cell.angle_alpha   90.00
_cell.angle_beta   90.00
_cell.angle_gamma   90.00
#
_symmetry.space_group_name_H-M   'P 1'
#
loop_
_entity.id
_entity.type
_entity.pdbx_description
1 polymer ?
#
loop_
_entity_poly.entity_id
_entity_poly.type
_entity_poly.pdbx_seq_one_letter_code
_entity_poly.pdbx_strand_id
1 'polypeptide(L)'
;MSPILVRPVREQLEHDRVIRLLQTRFRRRYEVGINPGQEQNAAVGSGPSANYPDVVLLASDRGRRLQGVIEVETSESVNNLEAMAQWARLAKLRAPFHLYVPASAVDVARRLCTDHQIAVAEVVSYHSIGDQLRFTTVYRAPAEPRRATVRATASRRLEAPRPKTATQARGAKRPARKPARTSRRK
;
A
#
# COMPACT_ATOMS: atom_id res chain seq x y z
N MET A 1 14.94 1.73 10.07
CA MET A 1 16.29 1.70 10.65
C MET A 1 16.22 2.15 12.10
N SER A 2 16.47 1.28 13.08
CA SER A 2 16.83 -0.14 12.95
C SER A 2 16.27 -0.94 14.13
N PRO A 3 15.91 -2.19 13.86
CA PRO A 3 16.72 -3.33 14.32
C PRO A 3 16.87 -4.35 13.15
N ILE A 4 17.64 -5.44 13.25
CA ILE A 4 18.84 -5.74 14.05
C ILE A 4 20.04 -4.92 13.50
N LEU A 5 21.01 -4.54 14.34
CA LEU A 5 22.14 -3.70 13.89
C LEU A 5 23.13 -4.40 12.94
N VAL A 6 23.41 -5.69 13.16
CA VAL A 6 24.11 -6.59 12.23
C VAL A 6 23.53 -7.99 12.43
N ARG A 7 22.70 -8.47 11.50
CA ARG A 7 22.26 -9.88 11.47
C ARG A 7 23.45 -10.75 11.03
N PRO A 8 23.72 -11.93 11.65
CA PRO A 8 24.81 -12.80 11.21
C PRO A 8 24.69 -13.15 9.72
N VAL A 9 25.82 -13.21 9.01
CA VAL A 9 25.85 -13.41 7.54
C VAL A 9 25.05 -14.64 7.11
N ARG A 10 25.09 -15.73 7.88
CA ARG A 10 24.30 -16.94 7.63
C ARG A 10 22.79 -16.68 7.66
N GLU A 11 22.30 -16.01 8.70
CA GLU A 11 20.87 -15.68 8.82
C GLU A 11 20.45 -14.70 7.71
N GLN A 12 21.31 -13.73 7.32
CA GLN A 12 21.01 -12.83 6.21
C GLN A 12 20.95 -13.56 4.85
N LEU A 13 21.83 -14.55 4.62
CA LEU A 13 21.77 -15.39 3.42
C LEU A 13 20.52 -16.27 3.39
N GLU A 14 20.07 -16.78 4.54
CA GLU A 14 18.81 -17.53 4.65
C GLU A 14 17.59 -16.64 4.37
N HIS A 15 17.53 -15.46 4.99
CA HIS A 15 16.53 -14.42 4.76
C HIS A 15 16.40 -14.07 3.27
N ASP A 16 17.49 -13.65 2.63
CA ASP A 16 17.48 -13.24 1.22
C ASP A 16 17.14 -14.42 0.28
N ARG A 17 17.49 -15.65 0.67
CA ARG A 17 17.09 -16.88 -0.05
C ARG A 17 15.57 -17.07 0.00
N VAL A 18 14.94 -16.90 1.16
CA VAL A 18 13.48 -16.95 1.31
C VAL A 18 12.83 -15.88 0.42
N ILE A 19 13.29 -14.62 0.48
CA ILE A 19 12.75 -13.50 -0.31
C ILE A 19 12.77 -13.80 -1.82
N ARG A 20 13.91 -14.27 -2.36
CA ARG A 20 14.06 -14.62 -3.79
C ARG A 20 13.16 -15.79 -4.20
N LEU A 21 12.92 -16.74 -3.30
CA LEU A 21 11.96 -17.83 -3.52
C LEU A 21 10.51 -17.33 -3.52
N LEU A 22 10.15 -16.38 -2.63
CA LEU A 22 8.83 -15.74 -2.63
C LEU A 22 8.59 -14.94 -3.92
N GLN A 23 9.58 -14.18 -4.39
CA GLN A 23 9.51 -13.50 -5.70
C GLN A 23 9.16 -14.49 -6.81
N THR A 24 9.87 -15.63 -6.87
CA THR A 24 9.65 -16.68 -7.87
C THR A 24 8.29 -17.37 -7.73
N ARG A 25 7.78 -17.53 -6.50
CA ARG A 25 6.46 -18.10 -6.19
C ARG A 25 5.31 -17.18 -6.60
N PHE A 26 5.46 -15.86 -6.45
CA PHE A 26 4.37 -14.90 -6.65
C PHE A 26 4.35 -14.22 -8.03
N ARG A 27 5.48 -14.17 -8.77
CA ARG A 27 5.59 -13.51 -10.10
C ARG A 27 4.60 -13.97 -11.19
N ARG A 28 3.93 -15.12 -11.01
CA ARG A 28 2.89 -15.61 -11.95
C ARG A 28 1.51 -15.00 -11.72
N ARG A 29 1.29 -14.34 -10.57
CA ARG A 29 -0.02 -13.80 -10.14
C ARG A 29 0.01 -12.30 -9.84
N TYR A 30 1.19 -11.76 -9.56
CA TYR A 30 1.41 -10.39 -9.13
C TYR A 30 2.64 -9.84 -9.85
N GLU A 31 2.70 -8.52 -10.00
CA GLU A 31 3.98 -7.83 -10.12
C GLU A 31 4.62 -7.80 -8.73
N VAL A 32 5.89 -8.22 -8.62
CA VAL A 32 6.55 -8.44 -7.32
C VAL A 32 7.82 -7.60 -7.20
N GLY A 33 7.79 -6.64 -6.29
CA GLY A 33 8.99 -5.93 -5.81
C GLY A 33 9.59 -6.65 -4.61
N ILE A 34 10.92 -6.61 -4.46
CA ILE A 34 11.64 -7.17 -3.30
C ILE A 34 12.72 -6.23 -2.78
N ASN A 35 12.99 -6.33 -1.48
CA ASN A 35 13.97 -5.54 -0.74
C ASN A 35 14.92 -6.47 0.07
N PRO A 36 15.78 -7.29 -0.58
CA PRO A 36 16.71 -8.15 0.15
C PRO A 36 17.79 -7.32 0.86
N GLY A 37 18.35 -7.85 1.96
CA GLY A 37 19.40 -7.17 2.72
C GLY A 37 18.98 -5.80 3.26
N GLN A 38 19.59 -4.74 2.72
CA GLN A 38 19.28 -3.34 3.04
C GLN A 38 18.78 -2.56 1.81
N GLU A 39 18.42 -3.26 0.73
CA GLU A 39 17.93 -2.66 -0.50
C GLU A 39 16.55 -1.98 -0.31
N GLN A 40 16.28 -0.95 -1.10
CA GLN A 40 15.04 -0.15 -1.02
C GLN A 40 14.38 0.01 -2.40
N ASN A 41 14.31 -1.10 -3.16
CA ASN A 41 13.83 -1.14 -4.53
C ASN A 41 12.31 -0.95 -4.65
N ALA A 42 11.56 -1.37 -3.63
CA ALA A 42 10.10 -1.46 -3.65
C ALA A 42 9.47 -0.79 -2.41
N ALA A 43 9.09 0.48 -2.57
CA ALA A 43 8.42 1.25 -1.52
C ALA A 43 6.91 1.01 -1.46
N VAL A 44 6.36 1.01 -0.25
CA VAL A 44 4.91 1.09 0.03
C VAL A 44 4.61 2.37 0.80
N GLY A 45 3.85 3.27 0.17
CA GLY A 45 3.57 4.61 0.66
C GLY A 45 4.25 5.66 -0.20
N SER A 46 4.58 6.81 0.36
CA SER A 46 5.24 7.92 -0.36
C SER A 46 5.98 8.85 0.61
N GLY A 47 7.05 9.49 0.13
CA GLY A 47 7.85 10.42 0.93
C GLY A 47 8.54 9.76 2.14
N PRO A 48 8.84 10.52 3.21
CA PRO A 48 9.57 10.02 4.39
C PRO A 48 8.86 8.89 5.16
N SER A 49 7.57 8.67 4.92
CA SER A 49 6.76 7.61 5.53
C SER A 49 6.64 6.36 4.66
N ALA A 50 7.44 6.25 3.60
CA ALA A 50 7.55 5.04 2.79
C ALA A 50 8.09 3.86 3.64
N ASN A 51 7.52 2.68 3.40
CA ASN A 51 7.87 1.44 4.06
C ASN A 51 8.47 0.48 3.03
N TYR A 52 9.46 -0.31 3.44
CA TYR A 52 10.18 -1.23 2.57
C TYR A 52 10.07 -2.65 3.15
N PRO A 53 8.89 -3.30 3.07
CA PRO A 53 8.76 -4.70 3.45
C PRO A 53 9.52 -5.58 2.45
N ASP A 54 9.95 -6.76 2.87
CA ASP A 54 10.78 -7.65 2.05
C ASP A 54 10.19 -7.98 0.68
N VAL A 55 8.86 -8.14 0.60
CA VAL A 55 8.13 -8.41 -0.63
C VAL A 55 6.89 -7.53 -0.74
N VAL A 56 6.76 -6.85 -1.88
CA VAL A 56 5.58 -6.05 -2.25
C VAL A 56 4.83 -6.74 -3.37
N LEU A 57 3.57 -7.09 -3.15
CA LEU A 57 2.69 -7.70 -4.16
C LEU A 57 1.78 -6.63 -4.76
N LEU A 58 1.98 -6.29 -6.03
CA LEU A 58 1.16 -5.36 -6.79
C LEU A 58 0.29 -6.12 -7.80
N ALA A 59 -0.90 -5.60 -8.11
CA ALA A 59 -1.69 -6.10 -9.22
C ALA A 59 -0.93 -5.88 -10.54
N SER A 60 -0.87 -6.90 -11.39
CA SER A 60 -0.27 -6.81 -12.74
C SER A 60 -1.07 -5.96 -13.73
N ASP A 61 -2.08 -5.22 -13.26
CA ASP A 61 -2.88 -4.30 -14.07
C ASP A 61 -2.24 -2.90 -14.13
N ARG A 62 -2.75 -2.04 -15.02
CA ARG A 62 -2.25 -0.66 -15.18
C ARG A 62 -2.34 0.20 -13.90
N GLY A 63 -3.09 -0.22 -12.89
CA GLY A 63 -3.22 0.49 -11.62
C GLY A 63 -2.15 0.14 -10.60
N ARG A 64 -1.34 -0.91 -10.81
CA ARG A 64 -0.29 -1.41 -9.89
C ARG A 64 -0.73 -1.40 -8.42
N ARG A 65 -2.00 -1.76 -8.18
CA ARG A 65 -2.64 -1.64 -6.87
C ARG A 65 -2.04 -2.63 -5.89
N LEU A 66 -1.60 -2.17 -4.72
CA LEU A 66 -1.11 -3.02 -3.63
C LEU A 66 -2.15 -4.12 -3.29
N GLN A 67 -1.74 -5.38 -3.44
CA GLN A 67 -2.54 -6.57 -3.11
C GLN A 67 -2.09 -7.25 -1.82
N GLY A 68 -0.86 -7.00 -1.37
CA GLY A 68 -0.32 -7.50 -0.12
C GLY A 68 1.13 -7.10 0.10
N VAL A 69 1.60 -7.26 1.33
CA VAL A 69 3.00 -7.13 1.72
C VAL A 69 3.42 -8.38 2.50
N ILE A 70 4.68 -8.77 2.37
CA ILE A 70 5.26 -9.90 3.10
C ILE A 70 6.52 -9.42 3.82
N GLU A 71 6.64 -9.81 5.08
CA GLU A 71 7.86 -9.72 5.88
C GLU A 71 8.39 -11.12 6.16
N VAL A 72 9.72 -11.28 6.16
CA VAL A 72 10.46 -12.52 6.35
C VAL A 72 11.34 -12.39 7.58
N GLU A 73 11.03 -13.16 8.61
CA GLU A 73 11.81 -13.22 9.83
C GLU A 73 12.80 -14.37 9.83
N THR A 74 13.88 -14.23 10.59
CA THR A 74 14.82 -15.30 10.93
C THR A 74 14.72 -15.65 12.41
N SER A 75 15.50 -16.62 12.89
CA SER A 75 15.33 -17.09 14.28
C SER A 75 15.68 -16.00 15.30
N GLU A 76 16.64 -15.13 14.97
CA GLU A 76 17.06 -14.03 15.83
C GLU A 76 16.17 -12.77 15.72
N SER A 77 15.48 -12.58 14.60
CA SER A 77 14.62 -11.40 14.38
C SER A 77 13.17 -11.57 14.83
N VAL A 78 12.68 -12.79 15.10
CA VAL A 78 11.40 -12.98 15.82
C VAL A 78 11.52 -12.51 17.29
N ASN A 79 11.32 -11.22 17.52
CA ASN A 79 11.40 -10.58 18.83
C ASN A 79 10.43 -9.39 18.98
N ASN A 80 10.27 -8.90 20.21
CA ASN A 80 9.36 -7.80 20.56
C ASN A 80 9.72 -6.47 19.85
N LEU A 81 11.01 -6.19 19.66
CA LEU A 81 11.46 -4.94 19.05
C LEU A 81 11.08 -4.88 17.57
N GLU A 82 11.26 -5.96 16.80
CA GLU A 82 10.79 -6.04 15.41
C GLU A 82 9.26 -5.99 15.31
N ALA A 83 8.57 -6.72 16.20
CA ALA A 83 7.12 -6.69 16.27
C ALA A 83 6.57 -5.25 16.38
N MET A 84 7.20 -4.41 17.22
CA MET A 84 6.80 -3.02 17.44
C MET A 84 7.37 -2.01 16.43
N ALA A 85 8.59 -2.17 15.97
CA ALA A 85 9.20 -1.26 15.01
C ALA A 85 8.67 -1.44 13.58
N GLN A 86 8.45 -2.71 13.18
CA GLN A 86 8.21 -3.17 11.81
C GLN A 86 6.80 -3.75 11.64
N TRP A 87 6.46 -4.85 12.31
CA TRP A 87 5.23 -5.59 12.02
C TRP A 87 3.97 -4.78 12.34
N ALA A 88 3.94 -4.10 13.49
CA ALA A 88 2.85 -3.21 13.89
C ALA A 88 2.66 -2.00 12.95
N ARG A 89 3.67 -1.69 12.12
CA ARG A 89 3.59 -0.66 11.07
C ARG A 89 3.03 -1.24 9.78
N LEU A 90 3.50 -2.42 9.37
CA LEU A 90 3.02 -3.13 8.17
C LEU A 90 1.55 -3.56 8.31
N ALA A 91 1.14 -4.01 9.50
CA ALA A 91 -0.25 -4.35 9.82
C ALA A 91 -1.23 -3.16 9.72
N LYS A 92 -0.75 -1.91 9.70
CA LYS A 92 -1.57 -0.69 9.51
C LYS A 92 -1.72 -0.30 8.03
N LEU A 93 -1.05 -0.99 7.12
CA LEU A 93 -1.20 -0.75 5.69
C LEU A 93 -2.58 -1.23 5.20
N ARG A 94 -3.11 -0.58 4.16
CA ARG A 94 -4.42 -0.94 3.57
C ARG A 94 -4.34 -2.14 2.62
N ALA A 95 -3.57 -3.15 2.99
CA ALA A 95 -3.39 -4.40 2.26
C ALA A 95 -3.08 -5.56 3.23
N PRO A 96 -3.40 -6.82 2.86
CA PRO A 96 -2.99 -8.00 3.61
C PRO A 96 -1.49 -7.99 3.95
N PHE A 97 -1.19 -8.12 5.24
CA PHE A 97 0.16 -8.32 5.75
C PHE A 97 0.39 -9.80 6.04
N HIS A 98 1.41 -10.40 5.42
CA HIS A 98 1.79 -11.78 5.64
C HIS A 98 3.14 -11.85 6.33
N LEU A 99 3.27 -12.71 7.35
CA LEU A 99 4.51 -12.89 8.11
C LEU A 99 5.05 -14.29 7.84
N TYR A 100 6.27 -14.38 7.30
CA TYR A 100 6.97 -15.64 7.06
C TYR A 100 8.04 -15.83 8.14
N VAL A 101 7.99 -16.93 8.87
CA VAL A 101 8.87 -17.17 10.03
C VAL A 101 9.48 -18.57 9.99
N PRO A 102 10.63 -18.82 10.64
CA PRO A 102 11.14 -20.18 10.81
C PRO A 102 10.13 -21.04 11.56
N ALA A 103 10.04 -22.33 11.22
CA ALA A 103 9.14 -23.27 11.91
C ALA A 103 9.35 -23.32 13.45
N SER A 104 10.58 -23.10 13.93
CA SER A 104 10.94 -23.01 15.34
C SER A 104 10.37 -21.78 16.06
N ALA A 105 10.02 -20.71 15.34
CA ALA A 105 9.65 -19.42 15.89
C ALA A 105 8.14 -19.10 15.76
N VAL A 106 7.34 -20.03 15.21
CA VAL A 106 5.90 -19.84 14.93
C VAL A 106 5.12 -19.41 16.18
N ASP A 107 5.28 -20.12 17.29
CA ASP A 107 4.49 -19.85 18.50
C ASP A 107 4.88 -18.52 19.15
N VAL A 108 6.17 -18.15 19.10
CA VAL A 108 6.66 -16.85 19.56
C VAL A 108 6.10 -15.72 18.68
N ALA A 109 6.16 -15.85 17.36
CA ALA A 109 5.62 -14.87 16.43
C ALA A 109 4.10 -14.69 16.61
N ARG A 110 3.34 -15.79 16.71
CA ARG A 110 1.88 -15.76 16.95
C ARG A 110 1.54 -15.11 18.29
N ARG A 111 2.30 -15.41 19.34
CA ARG A 111 2.16 -14.77 20.64
C ARG A 111 2.42 -13.27 20.55
N LEU A 112 3.55 -12.84 19.97
CA LEU A 112 3.85 -11.41 19.77
C LEU A 112 2.74 -10.69 18.98
N CYS A 113 2.22 -11.30 17.92
CA CYS A 113 1.10 -10.72 17.19
C CYS A 113 -0.18 -10.59 18.03
N THR A 114 -0.40 -11.50 18.98
CA THR A 114 -1.55 -11.45 19.90
C THR A 114 -1.35 -10.42 21.00
N ASP A 115 -0.23 -10.52 21.74
CA ASP A 115 0.13 -9.68 22.88
C ASP A 115 0.17 -8.18 22.49
N HIS A 116 0.52 -7.88 21.23
CA HIS A 116 0.56 -6.50 20.72
C HIS A 116 -0.49 -6.17 19.65
N GLN A 117 -1.53 -6.98 19.49
CA GLN A 117 -2.68 -6.70 18.61
C GLN A 117 -2.32 -6.42 17.13
N ILE A 118 -1.32 -7.13 16.61
CA ILE A 118 -0.81 -6.96 15.24
C ILE A 118 -1.70 -7.72 14.27
N ALA A 119 -2.43 -6.99 13.42
CA ALA A 119 -3.32 -7.55 12.41
C ALA A 119 -2.54 -8.21 11.25
N VAL A 120 -2.14 -9.47 11.45
CA VAL A 120 -1.54 -10.32 10.41
C VAL A 120 -2.63 -11.09 9.66
N ALA A 121 -2.60 -11.07 8.33
CA ALA A 121 -3.53 -11.79 7.47
C ALA A 121 -3.18 -13.27 7.31
N GLU A 122 -1.89 -13.61 7.21
CA GLU A 122 -1.40 -15.00 7.27
C GLU A 122 -0.05 -15.08 7.98
N VAL A 123 0.14 -16.09 8.83
CA VAL A 123 1.48 -16.52 9.26
C VAL A 123 1.81 -17.81 8.51
N VAL A 124 2.98 -17.84 7.88
CA VAL A 124 3.49 -18.97 7.12
C VAL A 124 4.81 -19.40 7.73
N SER A 125 4.91 -20.65 8.16
CA SER A 125 6.20 -21.19 8.57
C SER A 125 7.02 -21.59 7.35
N TYR A 126 8.32 -21.37 7.42
CA TYR A 126 9.27 -21.96 6.49
C TYR A 126 10.23 -22.91 7.22
N HIS A 127 10.72 -23.92 6.50
CA HIS A 127 11.73 -24.82 6.99
C HIS A 127 12.60 -25.36 5.85
N SER A 128 13.91 -25.44 6.13
CA SER A 128 14.91 -26.02 5.23
C SER A 128 14.96 -27.54 5.43
N ILE A 129 14.70 -28.31 4.38
CA ILE A 129 14.90 -29.77 4.33
C ILE A 129 15.96 -30.06 3.26
N GLY A 130 17.19 -30.29 3.70
CA GLY A 130 18.36 -30.27 2.81
C GLY A 130 18.41 -28.95 2.04
N ASP A 131 18.54 -29.02 0.73
CA ASP A 131 18.56 -27.84 -0.14
C ASP A 131 17.18 -27.25 -0.46
N GLN A 132 16.07 -27.87 -0.03
CA GLN A 132 14.72 -27.37 -0.32
C GLN A 132 14.15 -26.54 0.83
N LEU A 133 13.63 -25.35 0.50
CA LEU A 133 12.81 -24.57 1.42
C LEU A 133 11.33 -24.93 1.20
N ARG A 134 10.61 -25.31 2.26
CA ARG A 134 9.16 -25.56 2.24
C ARG A 134 8.42 -24.48 3.01
N PHE A 135 7.18 -24.23 2.60
CA PHE A 135 6.28 -23.22 3.19
C PHE A 135 4.95 -23.86 3.62
N THR A 136 4.56 -23.64 4.86
CA THR A 136 3.32 -24.18 5.45
C THR A 136 2.53 -23.04 6.10
N THR A 137 1.30 -22.79 5.65
CA THR A 137 0.43 -21.81 6.32
C THR A 137 0.03 -22.36 7.69
N VAL A 138 0.45 -21.67 8.76
CA VAL A 138 0.17 -22.05 10.16
C VAL A 138 -0.97 -21.23 10.76
N TYR A 139 -1.23 -20.04 10.22
CA TYR A 139 -2.38 -19.22 10.57
C TYR A 139 -2.85 -18.44 9.34
N ARG A 140 -4.18 -18.31 9.21
CA ARG A 140 -4.85 -17.46 8.23
C ARG A 140 -5.98 -16.77 8.97
N ALA A 141 -5.98 -15.43 8.96
CA ALA A 141 -7.08 -14.66 9.53
C ALA A 141 -8.39 -15.00 8.79
N PRO A 142 -9.55 -14.99 9.48
CA PRO A 142 -10.84 -15.00 8.80
C PRO A 142 -10.87 -13.89 7.75
N ALA A 143 -11.43 -14.18 6.58
CA ALA A 143 -11.52 -13.17 5.53
C ALA A 143 -12.44 -12.04 6.00
N GLU A 144 -11.87 -10.91 6.42
CA GLU A 144 -12.67 -9.71 6.67
C GLU A 144 -13.47 -9.39 5.41
N PRO A 145 -14.77 -9.06 5.53
CA PRO A 145 -15.57 -8.64 4.39
C PRO A 145 -14.95 -7.36 3.84
N ARG A 146 -14.17 -7.50 2.76
CA ARG A 146 -13.40 -6.45 2.10
C ARG A 146 -14.32 -5.25 1.95
N ARG A 147 -14.17 -4.23 2.81
CA ARG A 147 -15.08 -3.07 2.88
C ARG A 147 -15.15 -2.51 1.47
N ALA A 148 -16.25 -2.80 0.78
CA ALA A 148 -16.46 -2.29 -0.55
C ALA A 148 -16.41 -0.78 -0.39
N THR A 149 -15.42 -0.14 -1.00
CA THR A 149 -15.44 1.31 -1.15
C THR A 149 -16.69 1.58 -1.97
N VAL A 150 -17.78 1.94 -1.29
CA VAL A 150 -18.99 2.44 -1.92
C VAL A 150 -18.52 3.63 -2.70
N ARG A 151 -18.31 3.41 -4.00
CA ARG A 151 -17.92 4.44 -4.93
C ARG A 151 -19.09 5.40 -4.89
N ALA A 152 -18.89 6.57 -4.28
CA ALA A 152 -19.96 7.50 -4.01
C ALA A 152 -20.54 7.98 -5.35
N THR A 153 -21.54 7.28 -5.85
CA THR A 153 -22.38 7.68 -6.98
C THR A 153 -23.38 8.71 -6.48
N ALA A 154 -22.83 9.84 -6.02
CA ALA A 154 -23.54 11.06 -5.72
C ALA A 154 -22.84 12.18 -6.50
N SER A 155 -23.50 12.92 -7.38
CA SER A 155 -24.78 12.68 -8.06
C SER A 155 -24.68 13.43 -9.38
N ARG A 156 -25.28 12.92 -10.47
CA ARG A 156 -25.42 13.74 -11.69
C ARG A 156 -26.33 14.91 -11.34
N ARG A 157 -25.74 16.09 -11.06
CA ARG A 157 -26.48 17.32 -10.76
C ARG A 157 -27.40 17.57 -11.95
N LEU A 158 -28.70 17.34 -11.76
CA LEU A 158 -29.70 17.67 -12.75
C LEU A 158 -29.62 19.18 -12.98
N GLU A 159 -29.34 19.53 -14.22
CA GLU A 159 -29.22 20.91 -14.66
C GLU A 159 -30.60 21.57 -14.54
N ALA A 160 -30.76 22.46 -13.57
CA ALA A 160 -32.01 23.19 -13.39
C ALA A 160 -32.24 24.10 -14.61
N PRO A 161 -33.41 24.04 -15.26
CA PRO A 161 -33.65 24.78 -16.49
C PRO A 161 -33.62 26.28 -16.24
N ARG A 162 -32.85 27.02 -17.04
CA ARG A 162 -32.80 28.48 -17.01
C ARG A 162 -34.19 29.05 -17.36
N PRO A 163 -34.82 29.89 -16.54
CA PRO A 163 -36.02 30.59 -16.94
C PRO A 163 -35.68 31.63 -18.02
N LYS A 164 -36.26 31.45 -19.22
CA LYS A 164 -36.34 32.50 -20.24
C LYS A 164 -37.59 33.33 -19.95
N THR A 165 -37.43 34.54 -19.42
CA THR A 165 -38.54 35.51 -19.35
C THR A 165 -38.35 36.57 -20.42
N ALA A 166 -39.34 36.71 -21.30
CA ALA A 166 -39.27 37.62 -22.44
C ALA A 166 -39.59 39.07 -22.05
N THR A 167 -38.85 39.98 -22.67
CA THR A 167 -39.29 41.26 -23.24
C THR A 167 -40.57 41.90 -22.67
N GLN A 168 -40.41 42.99 -21.91
CA GLN A 168 -41.36 44.10 -21.95
C GLN A 168 -40.65 45.35 -22.47
N ALA A 169 -41.30 46.05 -23.40
CA ALA A 169 -40.81 47.28 -24.00
C ALA A 169 -41.88 48.36 -23.93
N ARG A 170 -41.52 49.55 -23.43
CA ARG A 170 -41.85 50.90 -23.96
C ARG A 170 -41.69 51.97 -22.87
N GLY A 171 -41.10 53.11 -23.24
CA GLY A 171 -40.94 54.28 -22.37
C GLY A 171 -39.85 55.21 -22.89
N ALA A 172 -40.18 56.07 -23.85
CA ALA A 172 -39.20 56.90 -24.57
C ALA A 172 -38.91 58.24 -23.86
N LYS A 173 -37.68 58.77 -24.03
CA LYS A 173 -37.41 60.18 -24.40
C LYS A 173 -35.93 60.43 -24.77
N ARG A 174 -35.72 61.14 -25.88
CA ARG A 174 -34.49 61.85 -26.35
C ARG A 174 -34.79 63.38 -26.30
N PRO A 175 -33.85 64.36 -26.39
CA PRO A 175 -32.63 64.45 -27.25
C PRO A 175 -31.35 64.76 -26.41
N ALA A 176 -30.23 65.40 -26.83
CA ALA A 176 -29.70 65.99 -28.08
C ALA A 176 -28.14 65.80 -28.15
N ARG A 177 -27.51 65.44 -29.28
CA ARG A 177 -26.93 66.26 -30.39
C ARG A 177 -25.58 66.97 -30.13
N LYS A 178 -24.45 66.24 -30.32
CA LYS A 178 -23.17 66.53 -31.06
C LYS A 178 -22.40 67.89 -30.87
N PRO A 179 -21.10 68.02 -31.30
CA PRO A 179 -20.02 67.04 -31.59
C PRO A 179 -18.68 67.38 -30.84
N ALA A 180 -17.54 66.69 -31.03
CA ALA A 180 -16.48 67.07 -32.00
C ALA A 180 -15.36 66.00 -32.12
N ARG A 181 -14.55 66.07 -33.21
CA ARG A 181 -13.39 65.20 -33.52
C ARG A 181 -12.07 65.89 -33.18
N THR A 182 -11.04 65.13 -32.79
CA THR A 182 -9.65 65.12 -33.31
C THR A 182 -8.87 63.98 -32.57
N SER A 183 -8.28 62.99 -33.24
CA SER A 183 -6.94 62.97 -33.89
C SER A 183 -5.78 63.21 -32.90
N ARG A 184 -4.63 62.52 -32.92
CA ARG A 184 -4.00 61.54 -33.84
C ARG A 184 -2.73 61.00 -33.12
N ARG A 185 -2.16 59.87 -33.56
CA ARG A 185 -0.71 59.47 -33.53
C ARG A 185 0.20 60.00 -32.39
N LYS A 186 1.06 59.16 -31.81
CA LYS A 186 2.08 58.40 -32.54
C LYS A 186 2.59 57.22 -31.73
#